data_AF-A0A3D3CIT4-F1
#
_entry.id   AF-A0A3D3CIT4-F1
#
_cell.length_a   1.000
_cell.length_b   1.000
_cell.length_c   1.000
_cell.angle_alpha   90.00
_cell.angle_beta   90.00
_cell.angle_gamma   90.00
#
_symmetry.space_group_name_H-M   'P 1'
#
loop_
_entity.id
_entity.type
_entity.pdbx_description
1 polymer ?
#
loop_
_entity_poly.entity_id
_entity_poly.type
_entity_poly.pdbx_seq_one_letter_code
_entity_poly.pdbx_strand_id
1 'polypeptide(L)'
;MVKNKVDAKELELTERVVAINRVSKVVKGGKRFKFSVLVVVGDGDRYVGVGMGKAKEISEAVRKGIDKAGKNLHELKKIGNTIPHPV
;
A
#
# COMPACT_ATOMS: atom_id res chain seq x y z
N MET A 1 2.02 23.55 -8.09
CA MET A 1 2.20 22.27 -8.80
C MET A 1 0.98 21.39 -8.54
N VAL A 2 0.10 21.30 -9.53
CA VAL A 2 -1.12 20.51 -9.45
C VAL A 2 -0.71 19.04 -9.49
N LYS A 3 -0.87 18.31 -8.38
CA LYS A 3 -0.84 16.85 -8.42
C LYS A 3 -2.10 16.43 -9.17
N ASN A 4 -1.97 16.03 -10.43
CA ASN A 4 -3.05 15.33 -11.13
C ASN A 4 -3.40 14.13 -10.28
N LYS A 5 -4.60 14.14 -9.67
CA LYS A 5 -5.13 12.98 -8.96
C LYS A 5 -5.45 11.96 -10.03
N VAL A 6 -4.67 10.89 -10.07
CA VAL A 6 -4.96 9.72 -10.89
C VAL A 6 -6.18 9.04 -10.26
N ASP A 7 -7.27 8.95 -11.01
CA ASP A 7 -8.50 8.34 -10.52
C ASP A 7 -8.37 6.81 -10.55
N ALA A 8 -8.30 6.22 -9.36
CA ALA A 8 -8.12 4.77 -9.15
C ALA A 8 -9.26 3.89 -9.72
N LYS A 9 -10.37 4.48 -10.19
CA LYS A 9 -11.52 3.75 -10.75
C LYS A 9 -11.39 3.44 -12.24
N GLU A 10 -10.57 4.20 -12.97
CA GLU A 10 -10.38 4.01 -14.41
C GLU A 10 -9.25 3.02 -14.73
N LEU A 11 -8.47 2.65 -13.72
CA LEU A 11 -7.30 1.78 -13.85
C LEU A 11 -7.61 0.38 -13.29
N GLU A 12 -7.13 -0.64 -14.01
CA GLU A 12 -7.11 -2.02 -13.50
C GLU A 12 -5.97 -2.17 -12.50
N LEU A 13 -6.30 -1.96 -11.22
CA LEU A 13 -5.34 -2.04 -10.12
C LEU A 13 -5.24 -3.46 -9.56
N THR A 14 -4.04 -4.04 -9.61
CA THR A 14 -3.71 -5.29 -8.93
C THR A 14 -3.17 -4.98 -7.52
N GLU A 15 -3.63 -5.74 -6.52
CA GLU A 15 -3.18 -5.63 -5.14
C GLU A 15 -2.26 -6.78 -4.74
N ARG A 16 -1.20 -6.45 -3.99
CA ARG A 16 -0.25 -7.44 -3.47
C ARG A 16 0.13 -7.14 -2.03
N VAL A 17 -0.02 -8.15 -1.17
CA VAL A 17 0.46 -8.08 0.21
C VAL A 17 1.96 -8.38 0.23
N VAL A 18 2.76 -7.44 0.74
CA VAL A 18 4.22 -7.57 0.80
C VAL A 18 4.66 -8.18 2.12
N ALA A 19 4.11 -7.68 3.23
CA ALA A 19 4.51 -8.11 4.55
C ALA A 19 3.34 -8.05 5.54
N ILE A 20 3.30 -9.03 6.44
CA ILE A 20 2.35 -9.10 7.56
C ILE A 20 3.16 -9.23 8.84
N ASN A 21 3.00 -8.27 9.74
CA ASN A 21 3.68 -8.22 11.02
C ASN A 21 2.67 -8.24 12.17
N ARG A 22 2.83 -9.18 13.11
CA ARG A 22 2.08 -9.15 14.38
C ARG A 22 2.80 -8.23 15.37
N VAL A 23 2.15 -7.14 15.75
CA VAL A 23 2.70 -6.13 16.68
C VAL A 23 1.94 -6.14 18.00
N SER A 24 2.63 -5.84 19.10
CA SER A 24 2.04 -5.87 20.44
C SER A 24 2.30 -4.59 21.22
N LYS A 25 1.28 -4.11 21.95
CA LYS A 25 1.43 -3.08 23.00
C LYS A 25 1.29 -3.76 24.36
N VAL A 26 2.31 -3.64 25.22
CA VAL A 26 2.27 -4.14 26.59
C VAL A 26 1.40 -3.20 27.45
N VAL A 27 0.58 -3.77 28.33
CA VAL A 27 -0.26 -3.08 29.30
C VAL A 27 -0.16 -3.81 30.65
N LYS A 28 -0.66 -3.20 31.74
CA LYS A 28 -0.53 -3.75 33.11
C LYS A 28 -1.04 -5.19 33.27
N GLY A 29 -2.01 -5.62 32.46
CA GLY A 29 -2.59 -6.98 32.51
C GLY A 29 -2.22 -7.91 31.34
N GLY A 30 -1.26 -7.55 30.49
CA GLY A 30 -0.84 -8.43 29.38
C GLY A 30 -0.40 -7.68 28.12
N LYS A 31 -0.62 -8.30 26.94
CA LYS A 31 -0.25 -7.72 25.64
C LYS A 31 -1.47 -7.58 24.76
N ARG A 32 -1.69 -6.39 24.19
CA ARG A 32 -2.66 -6.15 23.13
C ARG A 32 -1.99 -6.37 21.77
N PHE A 33 -2.40 -7.43 21.07
CA PHE A 33 -1.92 -7.71 19.73
C PHE A 33 -2.74 -6.98 18.66
N LYS A 34 -2.07 -6.63 17.57
CA LYS A 34 -2.64 -6.13 16.32
C LYS A 34 -1.80 -6.67 15.16
N PHE A 35 -2.35 -6.67 13.96
CA PHE A 35 -1.61 -6.95 12.74
C PHE A 35 -1.34 -5.64 12.00
N SER A 36 -0.10 -5.47 11.54
CA SER A 36 0.33 -4.42 10.63
C SER A 36 0.63 -5.07 9.28
N VAL A 37 0.05 -4.54 8.21
CA VAL A 37 0.18 -5.09 6.87
C VAL A 37 0.70 -4.01 5.94
N LEU A 38 1.68 -4.36 5.11
CA LEU A 38 2.17 -3.54 4.01
C LEU A 38 1.58 -4.09 2.70
N VAL A 39 0.86 -3.22 1.99
CA VAL A 39 0.20 -3.54 0.72
C VAL A 39 0.72 -2.61 -0.36
N VAL A 40 0.93 -3.17 -1.54
CA VAL A 40 1.24 -2.43 -2.78
C VAL A 40 0.09 -2.65 -3.74
N VAL A 41 -0.36 -1.57 -4.37
CA VAL A 41 -1.41 -1.57 -5.39
C VAL A 41 -0.82 -0.95 -6.65
N GLY A 42 -1.06 -1.52 -7.83
CA GLY A 42 -0.58 -0.94 -9.08
C GLY A 42 -1.13 -1.61 -10.33
N ASP A 43 -0.96 -0.93 -11.46
CA ASP A 43 -1.39 -1.37 -12.80
C ASP A 43 -0.33 -2.26 -13.50
N GLY A 44 0.84 -2.42 -12.87
CA GLY A 44 1.98 -3.13 -13.46
C GLY A 44 2.72 -2.34 -14.55
N ASP A 45 2.29 -1.12 -14.86
CA ASP A 45 2.87 -0.29 -15.92
C ASP A 45 3.55 0.96 -15.34
N ARG A 46 2.77 1.93 -14.87
CA ARG A 46 3.28 3.25 -14.43
C ARG A 46 2.74 3.69 -13.09
N TYR A 47 1.62 3.17 -12.63
CA TYR A 47 1.00 3.61 -11.39
C TYR A 47 1.25 2.60 -10.28
N VAL A 48 1.86 3.09 -9.20
CA VAL A 48 2.09 2.31 -7.99
C VAL A 48 1.67 3.11 -6.76
N GLY A 49 0.97 2.46 -5.85
CA GLY A 49 0.57 3.00 -4.56
C GLY A 49 1.01 2.06 -3.45
N VAL A 50 1.52 2.63 -2.36
CA VAL A 50 1.92 1.88 -1.18
C VAL A 50 1.04 2.30 -0.01
N GLY A 51 0.55 1.31 0.74
CA GLY A 51 -0.35 1.51 1.86
C GLY A 51 0.00 0.63 3.04
N MET A 52 -0.09 1.20 4.24
CA MET A 52 0.06 0.46 5.48
C MET A 52 -1.24 0.42 6.26
N GLY A 53 -1.74 -0.80 6.50
CA GLY A 53 -2.94 -1.07 7.27
C GLY A 53 -2.62 -1.65 8.65
N LYS A 54 -3.43 -1.31 9.65
CA LYS A 54 -3.30 -1.88 10.99
C LYS A 54 -4.66 -2.12 11.63
N ALA A 55 -4.92 -3.34 12.06
CA ALA A 55 -6.18 -3.73 12.68
C ALA A 55 -6.01 -4.88 13.68
N LYS A 56 -7.11 -5.31 14.32
CA LYS A 56 -7.10 -6.49 15.19
C LYS A 56 -7.06 -7.79 14.39
N GLU A 57 -7.73 -7.79 13.24
CA GLU A 57 -7.79 -8.90 12.30
C GLU A 57 -6.99 -8.60 11.03
N ILE A 58 -6.55 -9.65 10.34
CA ILE A 58 -5.70 -9.52 9.15
C ILE A 58 -6.51 -8.95 7.98
N SER A 59 -7.70 -9.47 7.70
CA SER A 59 -8.54 -9.02 6.58
C SER A 59 -8.90 -7.53 6.68
N GLU A 60 -9.23 -7.07 7.89
CA GLU A 60 -9.51 -5.66 8.15
C GLU A 60 -8.24 -4.79 7.98
N ALA A 61 -7.06 -5.30 8.35
CA ALA A 61 -5.80 -4.60 8.14
C ALA A 61 -5.45 -4.49 6.64
N VAL A 62 -5.67 -5.56 5.87
CA VAL A 62 -5.45 -5.59 4.41
C VAL A 62 -6.34 -4.56 3.72
N ARG A 63 -7.65 -4.53 4.02
CA ARG A 63 -8.59 -3.55 3.45
C ARG A 63 -8.16 -2.10 3.71
N LYS A 64 -7.76 -1.79 4.95
CA LYS A 64 -7.23 -0.46 5.31
C LYS A 64 -5.91 -0.14 4.60
N GLY A 65 -5.12 -1.16 4.25
CA GLY A 65 -3.91 -1.02 3.44
C GLY A 65 -4.24 -0.64 2.00
N ILE A 66 -5.18 -1.37 1.38
CA ILE A 66 -5.65 -1.13 0.01
C ILE A 66 -6.25 0.27 -0.13
N ASP A 67 -7.15 0.67 0.79
CA ASP A 67 -7.79 1.99 0.79
C ASP A 67 -6.77 3.14 0.87
N LYS A 68 -5.65 2.93 1.57
CA LYS A 68 -4.57 3.92 1.68
C LYS A 68 -3.66 3.90 0.45
N ALA A 69 -3.33 2.72 -0.06
CA ALA A 69 -2.51 2.56 -1.26
C ALA A 69 -3.19 3.21 -2.47
N GLY A 70 -4.49 2.97 -2.67
CA GLY A 70 -5.26 3.55 -3.78
C GLY A 70 -5.39 5.07 -3.72
N LYS A 71 -5.32 5.68 -2.52
CA LYS A 71 -5.30 7.15 -2.37
C LYS A 71 -3.94 7.77 -2.66
N ASN A 72 -2.87 6.99 -2.51
CA ASN A 72 -1.49 7.44 -2.66
C ASN A 72 -0.84 6.80 -3.89
N LEU A 73 -1.50 6.91 -5.05
CA LEU A 73 -0.92 6.49 -6.32
C LEU A 73 0.17 7.48 -6.75
N HIS A 74 1.30 6.91 -7.17
CA HIS A 74 2.45 7.61 -7.72
C HIS A 74 2.69 7.13 -9.15
N GLU A 75 2.90 8.10 -10.03
CA GLU A 75 3.32 7.86 -11.40
C GLU A 75 4.84 7.66 -11.45
N LEU A 76 5.26 6.51 -11.98
CA LEU A 76 6.65 6.17 -12.22
C LEU A 76 7.05 6.61 -13.64
N LYS A 77 8.17 7.33 -13.73
CA LYS A 77 8.79 7.68 -15.01
C LYS A 77 9.60 6.48 -15.51
N LYS A 78 9.19 5.90 -16.63
CA LYS A 78 9.91 4.82 -17.30
C LYS A 78 10.11 5.11 -18.78
N ILE A 79 11.21 4.62 -19.34
CA ILE A 79 11.45 4.58 -20.78
C ILE A 79 11.46 3.11 -21.17
N GLY A 80 10.42 2.66 -21.88
CA GLY A 80 10.18 1.24 -22.12
C GLY A 80 10.03 0.48 -20.79
N ASN A 81 10.93 -0.49 -20.56
CA ASN A 81 10.94 -1.33 -19.37
C ASN A 81 11.98 -0.91 -18.32
N THR A 82 12.73 0.17 -18.56
CA THR A 82 13.87 0.56 -17.71
C THR A 82 13.67 1.95 -17.11
N ILE A 83 14.36 2.18 -15.99
CA ILE A 83 14.45 3.50 -15.35
C ILE A 83 15.31 4.43 -16.22
N PRO A 84 14.95 5.71 -16.40
CA PRO A 84 15.62 6.61 -17.35
C PRO A 84 17.12 6.89 -17.08
N HIS A 85 17.55 6.85 -15.82
CA HIS A 85 18.93 7.09 -15.39
C HIS A 85 19.24 6.30 -14.11
N PRO A 86 20.52 6.00 -13.83
CA PRO A 86 20.92 5.40 -12.56
C PRO A 86 20.62 6.37 -11.40
N VAL A 87 20.15 5.80 -10.28
CA VAL A 87 19.72 6.50 -9.07
C VAL A 87 20.72 6.36 -7.93
#